data_AF-A0AA37T941-F1
#
_entry.id   AF-A0AA37T941-F1
#
_cell.length_a   1.000
_cell.length_b   1.000
_cell.length_c   1.000
_cell.angle_alpha   90.00
_cell.angle_beta   90.00
_cell.angle_gamma   90.00
#
_symmetry.space_group_name_H-M   'P 1'
#
loop_
_entity.id
_entity.type
_entity.pdbx_description
1 polymer ?
#
loop_
_entity_poly.entity_id
_entity_poly.type
_entity_poly.pdbx_seq_one_letter_code
_entity_poly.pdbx_strand_id
1 'polypeptide(L)'
;MRAPLLALIAWGHAGLIAAMTLPCSSALADPAQDCRSGSPEMRVGGCSRLLAEARTPRQRAIALDGRCWANIDRGAFADALTDCNGAIRADDQYPYAFHNRGIAYAGLQNPIAAITDFNRALAMRPTFSNTLMNRAKAYVTLGNTQAAIRDYEEVLRLKPDNEEAKSALNVLRGTAGTSPSLNANNSLCGSMGCN
;
A
#
# COMPACT_ATOMS: atom_id res chain seq x y z
N MET A 1 -79.16 -45.47 19.79
CA MET A 1 -78.33 -46.62 20.22
C MET A 1 -76.87 -46.31 19.87
N ARG A 2 -76.00 -46.30 20.90
CA ARG A 2 -74.53 -46.52 20.92
C ARG A 2 -73.62 -45.95 19.79
N ALA A 3 -72.70 -45.06 20.19
CA ALA A 3 -71.30 -45.02 19.70
C ALA A 3 -70.48 -46.13 20.42
N PRO A 4 -69.13 -46.35 20.26
CA PRO A 4 -68.08 -45.63 19.49
C PRO A 4 -66.95 -46.56 18.90
N LEU A 5 -65.78 -45.96 18.59
CA LEU A 5 -64.37 -46.46 18.65
C LEU A 5 -63.62 -46.93 17.38
N LEU A 6 -62.68 -46.05 16.99
CA LEU A 6 -61.28 -46.25 16.57
C LEU A 6 -60.75 -47.69 16.38
N ALA A 7 -60.09 -47.93 15.23
CA ALA A 7 -59.00 -48.90 15.11
C ALA A 7 -57.94 -48.43 14.10
N LEU A 8 -56.72 -48.23 14.61
CA LEU A 8 -55.45 -48.02 13.92
C LEU A 8 -54.86 -49.36 13.44
N ILE A 9 -54.49 -49.53 12.17
CA ILE A 9 -53.43 -50.46 11.67
C ILE A 9 -52.96 -49.92 10.29
N ALA A 10 -51.86 -49.17 10.19
CA ALA A 10 -50.47 -49.58 9.91
C ALA A 10 -50.16 -49.96 8.44
N TRP A 11 -49.09 -49.36 7.88
CA TRP A 11 -47.91 -49.96 7.22
C TRP A 11 -47.40 -49.13 6.02
N GLY A 12 -46.09 -48.83 6.08
CA GLY A 12 -45.27 -48.47 4.93
C GLY A 12 -45.08 -46.96 4.77
N HIS A 13 -43.88 -46.39 4.74
CA HIS A 13 -42.60 -46.91 4.27
C HIS A 13 -41.46 -46.20 5.00
N ALA A 14 -40.36 -46.93 5.22
CA ALA A 14 -39.06 -46.35 5.50
C ALA A 14 -38.69 -45.36 4.37
N GLY A 15 -39.00 -44.08 4.56
CA GLY A 15 -38.59 -42.98 3.72
C GLY A 15 -37.47 -42.24 4.43
N LEU A 16 -36.26 -42.40 3.91
CA LEU A 16 -35.03 -41.82 4.41
C LEU A 16 -35.18 -40.37 4.89
N ILE A 17 -34.63 -40.13 6.07
CA ILE A 17 -34.27 -38.82 6.60
C ILE A 17 -33.30 -38.18 5.60
N ALA A 18 -33.78 -37.29 4.74
CA ALA A 18 -32.96 -36.27 4.12
C ALA A 18 -33.09 -35.00 4.97
N ALA A 19 -32.56 -35.06 6.20
CA ALA A 19 -32.14 -33.85 6.86
C ALA A 19 -31.12 -33.21 5.93
N MET A 20 -31.49 -32.11 5.26
CA MET A 20 -30.54 -31.23 4.61
C MET A 20 -29.66 -30.63 5.70
N THR A 21 -28.70 -31.42 6.19
CA THR A 21 -27.50 -30.93 6.83
C THR A 21 -26.70 -30.30 5.70
N LEU A 22 -27.03 -29.05 5.35
CA LEU A 22 -26.10 -28.22 4.59
C LEU A 22 -24.80 -28.23 5.39
N PRO A 23 -23.74 -28.87 4.88
CA PRO A 23 -22.48 -28.90 5.59
C PRO A 23 -21.99 -27.47 5.69
N CYS A 24 -21.65 -27.09 6.91
CA CYS A 24 -20.60 -26.17 7.27
C CYS A 24 -20.59 -24.78 6.60
N SER A 25 -20.75 -23.77 7.44
CA SER A 25 -19.99 -22.53 7.46
C SER A 25 -18.57 -22.63 6.85
N SER A 26 -18.44 -22.68 5.53
CA SER A 26 -17.38 -21.93 4.88
C SER A 26 -17.97 -20.54 4.69
N ALA A 27 -17.56 -19.60 5.54
CA ALA A 27 -17.73 -18.18 5.24
C ALA A 27 -17.45 -17.99 3.75
N LEU A 28 -18.44 -17.50 2.99
CA LEU A 28 -18.24 -17.15 1.59
C LEU A 28 -16.93 -16.35 1.54
N ALA A 29 -15.93 -16.88 0.83
CA ALA A 29 -14.62 -16.25 0.75
C ALA A 29 -14.84 -14.78 0.41
N ASP A 30 -14.53 -13.86 1.33
CA ASP A 30 -14.64 -12.43 1.09
C ASP A 30 -13.42 -12.04 0.25
N PRO A 31 -13.56 -11.79 -1.06
CA PRO A 31 -12.42 -11.52 -1.92
C PRO A 31 -11.68 -10.26 -1.48
N ALA A 32 -12.37 -9.33 -0.80
CA ALA A 32 -11.77 -8.15 -0.24
C ALA A 32 -10.90 -8.49 0.98
N GLN A 33 -11.33 -9.44 1.81
CA GLN A 33 -10.53 -9.95 2.93
C GLN A 33 -9.32 -10.74 2.45
N ASP A 34 -9.50 -11.60 1.45
CA ASP A 34 -8.42 -12.37 0.84
C ASP A 34 -7.38 -11.47 0.19
N CYS A 35 -7.81 -10.35 -0.42
CA CYS A 35 -6.91 -9.35 -0.99
C CYS A 35 -6.07 -8.61 0.07
N ARG A 36 -6.57 -8.48 1.31
CA ARG A 36 -5.91 -7.71 2.38
C ARG A 36 -5.05 -8.55 3.32
N SER A 37 -5.25 -9.86 3.38
CA SER A 37 -4.68 -10.70 4.45
C SER A 37 -3.99 -11.96 3.92
N GLY A 38 -3.07 -12.50 4.71
CA GLY A 38 -2.29 -13.69 4.36
C GLY A 38 -0.97 -13.38 3.64
N SER A 39 -0.35 -14.42 3.09
CA SER A 39 0.92 -14.30 2.36
C SER A 39 0.74 -13.43 1.10
N PRO A 40 1.83 -12.82 0.59
CA PRO A 40 1.77 -12.03 -0.62
C PRO A 40 1.16 -12.79 -1.82
N GLU A 41 1.43 -14.09 -1.95
CA GLU A 41 0.88 -14.94 -3.02
C GLU A 41 -0.63 -15.12 -2.88
N MET A 42 -1.12 -15.34 -1.65
CA MET A 42 -2.55 -15.46 -1.38
C MET A 42 -3.28 -14.15 -1.69
N ARG A 43 -2.68 -13.00 -1.33
CA ARG A 43 -3.24 -11.68 -1.65
C ARG A 43 -3.35 -11.45 -3.15
N VAL A 44 -2.36 -11.86 -3.95
CA VAL A 44 -2.44 -11.76 -5.43
C VAL A 44 -3.67 -12.50 -5.98
N GLY A 45 -3.92 -13.71 -5.48
CA GLY A 45 -5.12 -14.49 -5.83
C GLY A 45 -6.42 -13.83 -5.36
N GLY A 46 -6.47 -13.36 -4.12
CA GLY A 46 -7.61 -12.67 -3.53
C GLY A 46 -7.99 -11.39 -4.29
N CYS A 47 -7.00 -10.53 -4.57
CA CYS A 47 -7.22 -9.30 -5.34
C CYS A 47 -7.63 -9.58 -6.79
N SER A 48 -7.18 -10.68 -7.39
CA SER A 48 -7.61 -11.07 -8.74
C SER A 48 -9.09 -11.49 -8.79
N ARG A 49 -9.59 -12.16 -7.74
CA ARG A 49 -11.03 -12.44 -7.59
C ARG A 49 -11.83 -11.16 -7.34
N LEU A 50 -11.35 -10.30 -6.44
CA LEU A 50 -11.99 -9.01 -6.17
C LEU A 50 -12.09 -8.13 -7.43
N LEU A 51 -11.07 -8.17 -8.29
CA LEU A 51 -11.06 -7.46 -9.56
C LEU A 51 -12.14 -7.98 -10.53
N ALA A 52 -12.39 -9.28 -10.56
CA ALA A 52 -13.44 -9.88 -11.40
C ALA A 52 -14.85 -9.44 -10.96
N GLU A 53 -15.01 -9.12 -9.68
CA GLU A 53 -16.27 -8.64 -9.10
C GLU A 53 -16.44 -7.12 -9.17
N ALA A 54 -15.40 -6.38 -9.57
CA ALA A 54 -15.40 -4.92 -9.60
C ALA A 54 -16.42 -4.38 -10.61
N ARG A 55 -17.42 -3.64 -10.11
CA ARG A 55 -18.50 -3.04 -10.90
C ARG A 55 -18.31 -1.56 -11.19
N THR A 56 -17.40 -0.90 -10.46
CA THR A 56 -17.10 0.52 -10.64
C THR A 56 -15.62 0.75 -10.95
N PRO A 57 -15.26 1.88 -11.59
CA PRO A 57 -13.85 2.25 -11.80
C PRO A 57 -13.07 2.30 -10.49
N ARG A 58 -13.69 2.83 -9.41
CA ARG A 58 -13.10 2.86 -8.08
C ARG A 58 -12.84 1.47 -7.50
N GLN A 59 -13.79 0.55 -7.61
CA GLN A 59 -13.61 -0.83 -7.14
C GLN A 59 -12.48 -1.53 -7.90
N ARG A 60 -12.41 -1.31 -9.22
CA ARG A 60 -11.34 -1.82 -10.07
C ARG A 60 -9.98 -1.26 -9.62
N ALA A 61 -9.91 0.05 -9.35
CA ALA A 61 -8.70 0.69 -8.87
C ALA A 61 -8.23 0.11 -7.52
N ILE A 62 -9.15 -0.10 -6.57
CA ILE A 62 -8.84 -0.69 -5.26
C ILE A 62 -8.31 -2.13 -5.42
N ALA A 63 -8.95 -2.96 -6.24
CA ALA A 63 -8.52 -4.34 -6.44
C ALA A 63 -7.15 -4.43 -7.14
N LEU A 64 -6.93 -3.62 -8.17
CA LEU A 64 -5.63 -3.53 -8.86
C LEU A 64 -4.53 -2.99 -7.94
N ASP A 65 -4.82 -1.96 -7.14
CA ASP A 65 -3.86 -1.42 -6.17
C ASP A 65 -3.50 -2.44 -5.08
N GLY A 66 -4.49 -3.20 -4.59
CA GLY A 66 -4.25 -4.29 -3.65
C GLY A 66 -3.33 -5.36 -4.24
N ARG A 67 -3.52 -5.72 -5.52
CA ARG A 67 -2.64 -6.66 -6.21
C ARG A 67 -1.25 -6.08 -6.48
N CYS A 68 -1.17 -4.79 -6.80
CA CYS A 68 0.08 -4.05 -6.92
C CYS A 68 0.88 -4.14 -5.61
N TRP A 69 0.24 -3.84 -4.47
CA TRP A 69 0.88 -3.94 -3.16
C TRP A 69 1.33 -5.37 -2.83
N ALA A 70 0.51 -6.38 -3.12
CA ALA A 70 0.91 -7.78 -2.94
C ALA A 70 2.15 -8.15 -3.77
N ASN A 71 2.26 -7.65 -5.00
CA ASN A 71 3.44 -7.85 -5.85
C ASN A 71 4.67 -7.09 -5.36
N ILE A 72 4.51 -5.91 -4.77
CA ILE A 72 5.60 -5.18 -4.10
C ILE A 72 6.19 -6.03 -2.98
N ASP A 73 5.33 -6.63 -2.14
CA ASP A 73 5.79 -7.47 -1.01
C ASP A 73 6.47 -8.77 -1.48
N ARG A 74 6.22 -9.21 -2.71
CA ARG A 74 6.93 -10.33 -3.37
C ARG A 74 8.27 -9.91 -4.00
N GLY A 75 8.56 -8.62 -4.05
CA GLY A 75 9.66 -8.06 -4.85
C GLY A 75 9.41 -8.12 -6.37
N ALA A 76 8.21 -8.48 -6.81
CA ALA A 76 7.81 -8.55 -8.22
C ALA A 76 7.44 -7.15 -8.74
N PHE A 77 8.39 -6.22 -8.74
CA PHE A 77 8.12 -4.80 -8.98
C PHE A 77 7.61 -4.50 -10.40
N ALA A 78 8.02 -5.26 -11.42
CA ALA A 78 7.50 -5.09 -12.79
C ALA A 78 6.01 -5.45 -12.89
N ASP A 79 5.60 -6.53 -12.22
CA ASP A 79 4.19 -6.93 -12.14
C ASP A 79 3.38 -5.90 -11.33
N ALA A 80 3.95 -5.40 -10.23
CA ALA A 80 3.37 -4.33 -9.44
C ALA A 80 3.12 -3.07 -10.29
N LEU A 81 4.10 -2.64 -11.10
CA LEU A 81 3.93 -1.49 -11.99
C LEU A 81 2.77 -1.69 -12.97
N THR A 82 2.59 -2.91 -13.50
CA THR A 82 1.47 -3.23 -14.39
C THR A 82 0.12 -3.01 -13.70
N ASP A 83 -0.02 -3.54 -12.49
CA ASP A 83 -1.24 -3.42 -11.69
C ASP A 83 -1.51 -1.99 -11.22
N CYS A 84 -0.49 -1.30 -10.70
CA CYS A 84 -0.60 0.10 -10.29
C CYS A 84 -0.95 1.03 -11.47
N ASN A 85 -0.39 0.79 -12.66
CA ASN A 85 -0.78 1.51 -13.87
C ASN A 85 -2.25 1.25 -14.23
N GLY A 86 -2.71 0.01 -14.09
CA GLY A 86 -4.12 -0.33 -14.26
C GLY A 86 -5.01 0.39 -13.25
N ALA A 87 -4.60 0.45 -11.98
CA ALA A 87 -5.34 1.14 -10.93
C ALA A 87 -5.50 2.64 -11.22
N ILE A 88 -4.42 3.31 -11.64
CA ILE A 88 -4.43 4.73 -12.00
C ILE A 88 -5.31 4.99 -13.24
N ARG A 89 -5.29 4.10 -14.24
CA ARG A 89 -6.20 4.22 -15.40
C ARG A 89 -7.66 4.04 -15.01
N ALA A 90 -7.95 3.24 -14.00
CA ALA A 90 -9.31 3.01 -13.52
C ALA A 90 -9.81 4.19 -12.66
N ASP A 91 -8.93 4.79 -11.85
CA ASP A 91 -9.24 5.97 -11.05
C ASP A 91 -7.96 6.80 -10.78
N ASP A 92 -7.84 7.94 -11.45
CA ASP A 92 -6.68 8.82 -11.35
C ASP A 92 -6.72 9.77 -10.12
N GLN A 93 -7.81 9.69 -9.34
CA GLN A 93 -7.99 10.35 -8.04
C GLN A 93 -7.78 9.36 -6.88
N TYR A 94 -7.17 8.20 -7.13
CA TYR A 94 -6.82 7.24 -6.09
C TYR A 94 -5.36 7.39 -5.62
N PRO A 95 -5.09 8.09 -4.50
CA PRO A 95 -3.71 8.40 -4.08
C PRO A 95 -2.87 7.18 -3.73
N TYR A 96 -3.50 6.07 -3.32
CA TYR A 96 -2.80 4.85 -2.95
C TYR A 96 -2.12 4.19 -4.16
N ALA A 97 -2.74 4.25 -5.34
CA ALA A 97 -2.17 3.70 -6.57
C ALA A 97 -0.87 4.42 -6.97
N PHE A 98 -0.82 5.75 -6.84
CA PHE A 98 0.41 6.50 -7.05
C PHE A 98 1.45 6.20 -5.96
N HIS A 99 1.05 6.14 -4.69
CA HIS A 99 1.96 5.76 -3.60
C HIS A 99 2.61 4.40 -3.85
N ASN A 100 1.82 3.37 -4.17
CA ASN A 100 2.32 2.03 -4.40
C ASN A 100 3.16 1.94 -5.67
N ARG A 101 2.78 2.66 -6.75
CA ARG A 101 3.63 2.74 -7.96
C ARG A 101 4.98 3.38 -7.66
N GLY A 102 4.99 4.40 -6.80
CA GLY A 102 6.22 5.02 -6.32
C GLY A 102 7.11 4.06 -5.54
N ILE A 103 6.54 3.20 -4.68
CA ILE A 103 7.28 2.14 -3.99
C ILE A 103 7.87 1.15 -4.99
N ALA A 104 7.09 0.71 -5.99
CA ALA A 104 7.58 -0.20 -7.02
C ALA A 104 8.75 0.40 -7.82
N TYR A 105 8.69 1.69 -8.19
CA TYR A 105 9.82 2.38 -8.81
C TYR A 105 11.05 2.46 -7.90
N ALA A 106 10.86 2.72 -6.60
CA ALA A 106 11.96 2.72 -5.64
C ALA A 106 12.62 1.33 -5.53
N GLY A 107 11.81 0.25 -5.53
CA GLY A 107 12.29 -1.13 -5.57
C GLY A 107 13.14 -1.43 -6.82
N LEU A 108 12.78 -0.82 -7.96
CA LEU A 108 13.54 -0.87 -9.22
C LEU A 108 14.72 0.12 -9.28
N GLN A 109 15.13 0.70 -8.16
CA GLN A 109 16.21 1.70 -8.09
C GLN A 109 15.97 2.92 -9.00
N ASN A 110 14.70 3.31 -9.18
CA ASN A 110 14.31 4.52 -9.90
C ASN A 110 13.67 5.57 -8.96
N PRO A 111 14.48 6.25 -8.12
CA PRO A 111 13.98 7.21 -7.14
C PRO A 111 13.32 8.45 -7.78
N ILE A 112 13.71 8.83 -9.00
CA ILE A 112 13.12 9.99 -9.71
C ILE A 112 11.65 9.72 -10.06
N ALA A 113 11.37 8.56 -10.65
CA ALA A 113 10.00 8.15 -10.94
C ALA A 113 9.19 7.96 -9.64
N ALA A 114 9.82 7.40 -8.59
CA ALA A 114 9.19 7.25 -7.28
C ALA A 114 8.74 8.60 -6.69
N ILE A 115 9.63 9.60 -6.67
CA ILE A 115 9.32 10.95 -6.17
C ILE A 115 8.18 11.60 -6.96
N THR A 116 8.16 11.42 -8.28
CA THR A 116 7.09 11.95 -9.15
C THR A 116 5.72 11.41 -8.72
N ASP A 117 5.64 10.10 -8.49
CA ASP A 117 4.40 9.46 -8.03
C ASP A 117 4.04 9.82 -6.58
N PHE A 118 5.02 9.91 -5.69
CA PHE A 118 4.80 10.36 -4.33
C PHE A 118 4.29 11.81 -4.27
N ASN A 119 4.80 12.69 -5.13
CA ASN A 119 4.29 14.06 -5.27
C ASN A 119 2.81 14.05 -5.69
N ARG A 120 2.44 13.20 -6.64
CA ARG A 120 1.04 13.08 -7.09
C ARG A 120 0.14 12.56 -5.98
N ALA A 121 0.57 11.53 -5.25
CA ALA A 121 -0.15 11.01 -4.09
C ALA A 121 -0.34 12.09 -2.99
N LEU A 122 0.70 12.87 -2.70
CA LEU A 122 0.68 13.93 -1.68
C LEU A 122 -0.12 15.16 -2.12
N ALA A 123 -0.21 15.45 -3.41
CA ALA A 123 -1.09 16.50 -3.91
C ALA A 123 -2.58 16.20 -3.63
N MET A 124 -2.97 14.92 -3.67
CA MET A 124 -4.32 14.47 -3.34
C MET A 124 -4.52 14.27 -1.84
N ARG A 125 -3.50 13.79 -1.12
CA ARG A 125 -3.53 13.59 0.33
C ARG A 125 -2.24 14.11 0.97
N PRO A 126 -2.18 15.40 1.33
CA PRO A 126 -0.97 16.01 1.90
C PRO A 126 -0.51 15.36 3.22
N THR A 127 -1.44 14.82 4.00
CA THR A 127 -1.18 14.18 5.29
C THR A 127 -0.83 12.69 5.19
N PHE A 128 -0.52 12.18 4.00
CA PHE A 128 -0.20 10.76 3.80
C PHE A 128 1.22 10.43 4.33
N SER A 129 1.35 10.25 5.64
CA SER A 129 2.66 10.12 6.32
C SER A 129 3.58 9.04 5.71
N ASN A 130 3.03 7.89 5.30
CA ASN A 130 3.83 6.82 4.69
C ASN A 130 4.42 7.25 3.34
N THR A 131 3.70 8.10 2.60
CA THR A 131 4.21 8.66 1.34
C THR A 131 5.30 9.69 1.60
N LEU A 132 5.14 10.57 2.59
CA LEU A 132 6.20 11.50 3.00
C LEU A 132 7.47 10.74 3.42
N MET A 133 7.32 9.70 4.24
CA MET A 133 8.41 8.81 4.67
C MET A 133 9.15 8.20 3.46
N ASN A 134 8.42 7.63 2.50
CA ASN A 134 9.04 6.99 1.33
C ASN A 134 9.65 8.01 0.35
N ARG A 135 9.04 9.20 0.22
CA ARG A 135 9.62 10.29 -0.59
C ARG A 135 10.90 10.83 0.03
N ALA A 136 10.95 10.95 1.36
CA ALA A 136 12.16 11.32 2.10
C ALA A 136 13.30 10.32 1.82
N LYS A 137 13.03 9.02 1.91
CA LYS A 137 14.00 7.96 1.58
C LYS A 137 14.50 8.09 0.14
N ALA A 138 13.61 8.31 -0.82
CA ALA A 138 14.00 8.50 -2.22
C ALA A 138 14.87 9.77 -2.41
N TYR A 139 14.59 10.85 -1.69
CA TYR A 139 15.46 12.03 -1.68
C TYR A 139 16.84 11.74 -1.08
N VAL A 140 16.93 10.94 -0.02
CA VAL A 140 18.22 10.48 0.54
C VAL A 140 19.01 9.70 -0.50
N THR A 141 18.38 8.77 -1.23
CA THR A 141 19.02 8.02 -2.32
C THR A 141 19.59 8.93 -3.41
N LEU A 142 18.93 10.07 -3.68
CA LEU A 142 19.40 11.08 -4.63
C LEU A 142 20.38 12.11 -4.04
N GLY A 143 20.75 11.98 -2.77
CA GLY A 143 21.61 12.95 -2.07
C GLY A 143 20.94 14.31 -1.79
N ASN A 144 19.62 14.42 -1.96
CA ASN A 144 18.87 15.64 -1.67
C ASN A 144 18.48 15.68 -0.19
N THR A 145 19.49 15.83 0.67
CA THR A 145 19.35 15.82 2.14
C THR A 145 18.34 16.86 2.65
N GLN A 146 18.33 18.06 2.08
CA GLN A 146 17.42 19.11 2.54
C GLN A 146 15.95 18.79 2.26
N ALA A 147 15.64 18.19 1.10
CA ALA A 147 14.28 17.76 0.80
C ALA A 147 13.85 16.59 1.69
N ALA A 148 14.75 15.64 1.95
CA ALA A 148 14.49 14.52 2.87
C ALA A 148 14.19 15.01 4.30
N ILE A 149 14.99 15.94 4.83
CA ILE A 149 14.78 16.52 6.17
C ILE A 149 13.38 17.13 6.28
N ARG A 150 12.95 17.93 5.29
CA ARG A 150 11.60 18.54 5.31
C ARG A 150 10.49 17.50 5.36
N ASP A 151 10.61 16.42 4.58
CA ASP A 151 9.60 15.37 4.57
C ASP A 151 9.58 14.59 5.89
N TYR A 152 10.73 14.28 6.48
CA TYR A 152 10.80 13.64 7.79
C TYR A 152 10.26 14.54 8.92
N GLU A 153 10.54 15.84 8.89
CA GLU A 153 9.98 16.81 9.83
C GLU A 153 8.45 16.85 9.73
N GLU A 154 7.91 16.82 8.50
CA GLU A 154 6.46 16.76 8.29
C GLU A 154 5.86 15.44 8.79
N VAL A 155 6.58 14.31 8.64
CA VAL A 155 6.16 13.05 9.28
C VAL A 155 6.07 13.22 10.80
N LEU A 156 7.06 13.82 11.44
CA LEU A 156 7.04 14.04 12.90
C LEU A 156 5.99 15.06 13.33
N ARG A 157 5.66 16.04 12.49
CA ARG A 157 4.53 16.94 12.74
C ARG A 157 3.19 16.18 12.78
N LEU A 158 3.03 15.18 11.91
CA LEU A 158 1.82 14.34 11.83
C LEU A 158 1.82 13.19 12.86
N LYS A 159 2.99 12.62 13.16
CA LYS A 159 3.22 11.46 14.02
C LYS A 159 4.49 11.70 14.86
N PRO A 160 4.39 12.45 15.98
CA PRO A 160 5.54 12.87 16.79
C PRO A 160 6.38 11.73 17.38
N ASP A 161 5.78 10.55 17.46
CA ASP A 161 6.27 9.28 17.99
C ASP A 161 6.80 8.33 16.90
N ASN A 162 6.91 8.80 15.64
CA ASN A 162 7.54 8.01 14.58
C ASN A 162 9.07 7.94 14.76
N GLU A 163 9.54 6.83 15.35
CA GLU A 163 10.96 6.63 15.64
C GLU A 163 11.84 6.59 14.38
N GLU A 164 11.34 6.03 13.28
CA GLU A 164 12.08 5.98 12.01
C GLU A 164 12.43 7.38 11.49
N ALA A 165 11.48 8.32 11.51
CA ALA A 165 11.72 9.70 11.11
C ALA A 165 12.69 10.42 12.06
N LYS A 166 12.60 10.17 13.38
CA LYS A 166 13.55 10.74 14.35
C LYS A 166 14.97 10.26 14.08
N SER A 167 15.16 8.94 13.92
CA SER A 167 16.46 8.35 13.63
C SER A 167 17.03 8.88 12.31
N ALA A 168 16.21 8.94 11.26
CA ALA A 168 16.64 9.47 9.97
C ALA A 168 17.09 10.94 10.07
N LEU A 169 16.34 11.79 10.78
CA LEU A 169 16.74 13.20 10.98
C LEU A 169 18.03 13.34 11.76
N ASN A 170 18.25 12.53 12.80
CA ASN A 170 19.49 12.56 13.57
C ASN A 170 20.70 12.25 12.68
N VAL A 171 20.58 11.24 11.81
CA VAL A 171 21.62 10.88 10.84
C VAL A 171 21.84 12.00 9.82
N LEU A 172 20.77 12.51 9.21
CA LEU A 172 20.86 13.55 8.17
C LEU A 172 21.38 14.89 8.70
N ARG A 173 21.04 15.26 9.93
CA ARG A 173 21.54 16.50 10.56
C ARG A 173 22.98 16.34 11.07
N GLY A 174 23.34 15.16 11.57
CA GLY A 174 24.71 14.85 11.96
C GLY A 174 25.69 14.89 10.77
N THR A 175 25.24 14.45 9.60
CA THR A 175 26.03 14.52 8.34
C THR A 175 26.00 15.90 7.68
N ALA A 176 24.94 16.70 7.90
CA ALA A 176 24.92 18.10 7.47
C ALA A 176 25.92 18.96 8.24
N GLY A 177 26.23 18.63 9.50
CA GLY A 177 27.27 19.29 10.30
C GLY A 177 28.71 18.97 9.90
N THR A 178 28.93 17.96 9.05
CA THR A 178 30.27 17.55 8.58
C THR A 178 30.52 17.85 7.09
N SER A 179 29.53 18.39 6.38
CA SER A 179 29.75 18.90 5.03
C SER A 179 30.39 20.28 5.10
N PRO A 180 31.57 20.52 4.49
CA PRO A 180 32.10 21.85 4.37
C PRO A 180 31.05 22.67 3.62
N SER A 181 30.60 23.75 4.25
CA SER A 181 29.69 24.71 3.64
C SER A 181 30.25 25.14 2.27
N LEU A 182 29.73 24.59 1.18
CA LEU A 182 29.79 25.24 -0.12
C LEU A 182 28.86 26.43 -0.05
N ASN A 183 29.43 27.51 0.50
CA ASN A 183 29.02 28.92 0.43
C ASN A 183 29.18 29.62 1.79
N ALA A 184 30.42 29.76 2.23
CA ALA A 184 30.83 30.98 2.90
C ALA A 184 31.67 31.75 1.88
N ASN A 185 31.03 32.72 1.24
CA ASN A 185 31.61 33.96 0.75
C ASN A 185 33.04 33.89 0.22
N ASN A 186 33.16 34.13 -1.09
CA ASN A 186 34.35 34.59 -1.77
C ASN A 186 34.94 35.87 -1.13
N SER A 187 35.60 35.70 0.00
CA SER A 187 36.38 36.69 0.70
C SER A 187 37.44 35.91 1.44
N LEU A 188 38.59 35.74 0.79
CA LEU A 188 39.93 35.50 1.35
C LEU A 188 40.92 35.25 0.20
N CYS A 189 41.05 36.23 -0.71
CA CYS A 189 42.34 36.46 -1.36
C CYS A 189 43.12 37.39 -0.43
N GLY A 190 43.57 36.83 0.69
CA GLY A 190 44.54 37.42 1.58
C GLY A 190 45.86 36.67 1.43
N SER A 191 46.92 37.41 1.12
CA SER A 191 48.33 37.02 1.24
C SER A 191 48.80 35.80 0.42
N MET A 192 49.07 36.00 -0.88
CA MET A 192 50.33 35.62 -1.55
C MET A 192 50.26 35.90 -3.06
N GLY A 193 51.03 36.91 -3.51
CA GLY A 193 51.62 37.02 -4.84
C GLY A 193 50.71 37.08 -6.07
N CYS A 194 50.41 38.30 -6.55
CA CYS A 194 50.20 38.53 -7.98
C CYS A 194 51.56 38.45 -8.69
N ASN A 195 51.61 37.74 -9.82
CA ASN A 195 52.66 37.84 -10.84
C ASN A 195 51.98 37.88 -12.21
#